data_AF-A0A3D9SU04-F1
#
_entry.id   AF-A0A3D9SU04-F1
#
_cell.length_a   1.000
_cell.length_b   1.000
_cell.length_c   1.000
_cell.angle_alpha   90.00
_cell.angle_beta   90.00
_cell.angle_gamma   90.00
#
_symmetry.space_group_name_H-M   'P 1'
#
loop_
_entity.id
_entity.type
_entity.pdbx_description
1 polymer ?
#
loop_
_entity_poly.entity_id
_entity_poly.type
_entity_poly.pdbx_seq_one_letter_code
_entity_poly.pdbx_strand_id
1 'polypeptide(L)'
;MSDKSATPMSRDAVDHALGSLNDDRDRIASALLDLENHPGYQLVKGTRLAGATRRRWEEAEARLLLLWRLFDAYQRVLDTAGELRARQSKPADATLRELSALLEGPSVELPLDEIPLEKRTLLGPTSERCTLDAAVERMTTVYGEVIDLVSAVNAAWEQLLGPLDEAEEGWREGARLAQSLETGRDAELDRIGRELAAAGQIVRTDPLALVRDGRADTSRLDQARADLDKVRAGLAEAARVRERYEQRVAAIGTSLARLDAVLDEARTAYRTVQVKIASPGVNEPHDPVPVLRERLDALAALHGSGRWPELADGVADLESTVAAAIDQATRARTLIAGLLERRDELRGRLDAYRVKAARLGFAEHHDLIRLHEEAGALLWTAPCDLQQSTVVLAQYQRVLRSLETGTD
;
A
#
# COMPACT_ATOMS: atom_id res chain seq x y z
N MET A 1 -82.03 -16.30 2.85
CA MET A 1 -81.53 -17.63 2.42
C MET A 1 -80.79 -18.23 3.60
N SER A 2 -81.15 -19.45 3.95
CA SER A 2 -80.99 -20.06 5.27
C SER A 2 -79.58 -19.96 5.86
N ASP A 3 -79.54 -19.35 7.04
CA ASP A 3 -78.43 -19.34 7.98
C ASP A 3 -78.17 -20.79 8.45
N LYS A 4 -77.11 -21.41 7.91
CA LYS A 4 -76.55 -22.64 8.48
C LYS A 4 -75.86 -22.21 9.76
N SER A 5 -76.59 -22.21 10.87
CA SER A 5 -76.01 -22.10 12.21
C SER A 5 -74.97 -23.21 12.35
N ALA A 6 -73.68 -22.84 12.23
CA ALA A 6 -72.58 -23.75 12.47
C ALA A 6 -72.75 -24.35 13.86
N THR A 7 -72.66 -25.68 13.95
CA THR A 7 -72.76 -26.39 15.22
C THR A 7 -71.67 -25.83 16.15
N PRO A 8 -72.00 -25.33 17.35
CA PRO A 8 -71.00 -24.79 18.26
C PRO A 8 -69.94 -25.85 18.60
N MET A 9 -68.70 -25.40 18.73
CA MET A 9 -67.59 -26.26 19.16
C MET A 9 -67.90 -26.89 20.52
N SER A 10 -67.45 -28.14 20.70
CA SER A 10 -67.48 -28.76 22.02
C SER A 10 -66.54 -28.05 22.98
N ARG A 11 -66.75 -28.19 24.29
CA ARG A 11 -65.86 -27.62 25.31
C ARG A 11 -64.39 -28.01 25.09
N ASP A 12 -64.14 -29.29 24.83
CA ASP A 12 -62.78 -29.80 24.64
C ASP A 12 -62.15 -29.22 23.36
N ALA A 13 -62.95 -28.99 22.32
CA ALA A 13 -62.50 -28.34 21.09
C ALA A 13 -62.16 -26.85 21.32
N VAL A 14 -62.95 -26.12 22.11
CA VAL A 14 -62.65 -24.73 22.49
C VAL A 14 -61.36 -24.64 23.32
N ASP A 15 -61.20 -25.53 24.31
CA ASP A 15 -59.99 -25.56 25.14
C ASP A 15 -58.75 -25.89 24.31
N HIS A 16 -58.86 -26.82 23.36
CA HIS A 16 -57.78 -27.16 22.45
C HIS A 16 -57.44 -26.01 21.48
N ALA A 17 -58.44 -25.36 20.90
CA ALA A 17 -58.25 -24.21 20.01
C ALA A 17 -57.60 -23.03 20.72
N LEU A 18 -58.06 -22.69 21.94
CA LEU A 18 -57.42 -21.67 22.78
C LEU A 18 -55.97 -22.03 23.14
N GLY A 19 -55.69 -23.30 23.41
CA GLY A 19 -54.32 -23.77 23.64
C GLY A 19 -53.42 -23.52 22.43
N SER A 20 -53.85 -23.98 21.25
CA SER A 20 -53.10 -23.80 19.99
C SER A 20 -52.87 -22.33 19.65
N LEU A 21 -53.90 -21.49 19.78
CA LEU A 21 -53.81 -20.06 19.46
C LEU A 21 -52.92 -19.29 20.46
N ASN A 22 -52.88 -19.71 21.73
CA ASN A 22 -51.93 -19.15 22.69
C ASN A 22 -50.49 -19.57 22.37
N ASP A 23 -50.25 -20.81 21.95
CA ASP A 23 -48.94 -21.24 21.48
C ASP A 23 -48.49 -20.41 20.25
N ASP A 24 -49.41 -20.14 19.33
CA ASP A 24 -49.14 -19.29 18.17
C ASP A 24 -48.86 -17.84 18.57
N ARG A 25 -49.62 -17.28 19.53
CA ARG A 25 -49.35 -15.95 20.11
C ARG A 25 -47.92 -15.87 20.65
N ASP A 26 -47.49 -16.87 21.40
CA ASP A 26 -46.18 -16.89 22.05
C ASP A 26 -45.05 -17.02 21.00
N ARG A 27 -45.26 -17.82 19.94
CA ARG A 27 -44.34 -17.90 18.80
C ARG A 27 -44.22 -16.57 18.06
N ILE A 28 -45.34 -15.90 17.79
CA ILE A 28 -45.35 -14.59 17.11
C ILE A 28 -44.63 -13.55 17.98
N ALA A 29 -44.91 -13.52 19.29
CA ALA A 29 -44.22 -12.63 20.22
C ALA A 29 -42.69 -12.85 20.19
N SER A 30 -42.25 -14.11 20.21
CA SER A 30 -40.82 -14.46 20.12
C SER A 30 -40.22 -13.99 18.79
N ALA A 31 -40.89 -14.23 17.66
CA ALA A 31 -40.40 -13.84 16.34
C ALA A 31 -40.25 -12.31 16.20
N LEU A 32 -41.19 -11.54 16.75
CA LEU A 32 -41.11 -10.07 16.76
C LEU A 32 -39.92 -9.58 17.59
N LEU A 33 -39.64 -10.22 18.72
CA LEU A 33 -38.47 -9.90 19.54
C LEU A 33 -37.16 -10.25 18.82
N ASP A 34 -37.12 -11.39 18.12
CA ASP A 34 -35.97 -11.80 17.31
C ASP A 34 -35.69 -10.83 16.17
N LEU A 35 -36.75 -10.31 15.52
CA LEU A 35 -36.64 -9.27 14.50
C LEU A 35 -36.03 -7.97 15.08
N GLU A 36 -36.48 -7.53 16.26
CA GLU A 36 -35.90 -6.35 16.91
C GLU A 36 -34.43 -6.56 17.29
N ASN A 37 -34.05 -7.78 17.67
CA ASN A 37 -32.67 -8.14 17.99
C ASN A 37 -31.79 -8.37 16.76
N HIS A 38 -32.37 -8.42 15.56
CA HIS A 38 -31.62 -8.66 14.34
C HIS A 38 -30.58 -7.53 14.10
N PRO A 39 -29.31 -7.86 13.80
CA PRO A 39 -28.24 -6.86 13.62
C PRO A 39 -28.60 -5.78 12.60
N GLY A 40 -29.15 -6.17 11.46
CA GLY A 40 -29.62 -5.23 10.44
C GLY A 40 -30.68 -4.25 10.96
N TYR A 41 -31.61 -4.68 11.82
CA TYR A 41 -32.66 -3.81 12.35
C TYR A 41 -32.05 -2.74 13.27
N GLN A 42 -31.15 -3.16 14.17
CA GLN A 42 -30.43 -2.26 15.07
C GLN A 42 -29.56 -1.25 14.32
N LEU A 43 -28.86 -1.70 13.27
CA LEU A 43 -28.02 -0.83 12.44
C LEU A 43 -28.84 0.20 11.67
N VAL A 44 -29.95 -0.22 11.05
CA VAL A 44 -30.82 0.67 10.27
C VAL A 44 -31.50 1.71 11.18
N LYS A 45 -31.88 1.33 12.41
CA LYS A 45 -32.41 2.25 13.42
C LYS A 45 -31.37 3.24 13.96
N GLY A 46 -30.12 2.81 14.07
CA GLY A 46 -29.02 3.62 14.61
C GLY A 46 -28.33 4.55 13.60
N THR A 47 -28.62 4.42 12.31
CA THR A 47 -27.92 5.15 11.24
C THR A 47 -28.82 6.16 10.53
N ARG A 48 -28.22 7.27 10.08
CA ARG A 48 -28.92 8.24 9.23
C ARG A 48 -28.91 7.76 7.79
N LEU A 49 -29.96 7.05 7.40
CA LEU A 49 -30.10 6.47 6.07
C LEU A 49 -30.33 7.54 4.99
N ALA A 50 -29.94 7.21 3.76
CA ALA A 50 -30.15 8.02 2.57
C ALA A 50 -30.67 7.18 1.38
N GLY A 51 -31.11 7.87 0.33
CA GLY A 51 -31.42 7.31 -0.98
C GLY A 51 -32.36 6.09 -0.98
N ALA A 52 -31.94 5.00 -1.63
CA ALA A 52 -32.78 3.82 -1.84
C ALA A 52 -33.03 3.07 -0.53
N THR A 53 -32.01 2.93 0.31
CA THR A 53 -32.09 2.26 1.61
C THR A 53 -33.09 2.96 2.52
N ARG A 54 -33.05 4.29 2.60
CA ARG A 54 -34.01 5.07 3.38
C ARG A 54 -35.45 4.84 2.93
N ARG A 55 -35.72 4.92 1.63
CA ARG A 55 -37.09 4.74 1.10
C ARG A 55 -37.65 3.36 1.44
N ARG A 56 -36.85 2.31 1.21
CA ARG A 56 -37.27 0.93 1.53
C ARG A 56 -37.46 0.74 3.03
N TRP A 57 -36.64 1.38 3.85
CA TRP A 57 -36.79 1.34 5.30
C TRP A 57 -38.04 2.06 5.80
N GLU A 58 -38.32 3.28 5.33
CA GLU A 58 -39.54 4.02 5.68
C GLU A 58 -40.81 3.21 5.33
N GLU A 59 -40.78 2.53 4.18
CA GLU A 59 -41.81 1.59 3.75
C GLU A 59 -41.94 0.33 4.64
N ALA A 60 -40.83 -0.19 5.15
CA ALA A 60 -40.82 -1.34 6.07
C ALA A 60 -41.21 -0.94 7.51
N GLU A 61 -40.85 0.26 7.95
CA GLU A 61 -41.22 0.80 9.26
C GLU A 61 -42.74 1.01 9.35
N ALA A 62 -43.37 1.55 8.30
CA ALA A 62 -44.82 1.66 8.22
C ALA A 62 -45.52 0.28 8.31
N ARG A 63 -44.95 -0.72 7.61
CA ARG A 63 -45.39 -2.12 7.66
C ARG A 63 -45.20 -2.75 9.05
N LEU A 64 -44.09 -2.45 9.72
CA LEU A 64 -43.83 -2.93 11.07
C LEU A 64 -44.82 -2.35 12.09
N LEU A 65 -45.17 -1.06 11.96
CA LEU A 65 -46.21 -0.44 12.79
C LEU A 65 -47.57 -1.12 12.58
N LEU A 66 -47.89 -1.48 11.35
CA LEU A 66 -49.10 -2.23 11.01
C LEU A 66 -49.08 -3.65 11.62
N LEU A 67 -47.96 -4.36 11.54
CA LEU A 67 -47.75 -5.66 12.15
C LEU A 67 -48.03 -5.63 13.66
N TRP A 68 -47.47 -4.65 14.38
CA TRP A 68 -47.73 -4.48 15.81
C TRP A 68 -49.20 -4.19 16.14
N ARG A 69 -49.90 -3.39 15.33
CA ARG A 69 -51.33 -3.12 15.53
C ARG A 69 -52.19 -4.36 15.28
N LEU A 70 -51.87 -5.15 14.25
CA LEU A 70 -52.54 -6.43 13.98
C LEU A 70 -52.31 -7.42 15.12
N PHE A 71 -51.10 -7.47 15.65
CA PHE A 71 -50.78 -8.34 16.78
C PHE A 71 -51.51 -7.94 18.07
N ASP A 72 -51.60 -6.63 18.38
CA ASP A 72 -52.43 -6.12 19.50
C ASP A 72 -53.92 -6.47 19.32
N ALA A 73 -54.46 -6.31 18.11
CA ALA A 73 -55.84 -6.71 17.82
C ALA A 73 -56.05 -8.22 17.98
N TYR A 74 -55.11 -9.04 17.53
CA TYR A 74 -55.10 -10.49 17.71
C TYR A 74 -55.08 -10.89 19.20
N GLN A 75 -54.18 -10.28 20.00
CA GLN A 75 -54.10 -10.54 21.45
C GLN A 75 -55.41 -10.20 22.17
N ARG A 76 -56.03 -9.05 21.87
CA ARG A 76 -57.30 -8.65 22.48
C ARG A 76 -58.43 -9.67 22.25
N VAL A 77 -58.49 -10.29 21.07
CA VAL A 77 -59.48 -11.33 20.78
C VAL A 77 -59.22 -12.58 21.62
N LEU A 78 -57.96 -13.01 21.73
CA LEU A 78 -57.59 -14.16 22.55
C LEU A 78 -57.82 -13.92 24.05
N ASP A 79 -57.49 -12.73 24.55
CA ASP A 79 -57.73 -12.36 25.95
C ASP A 79 -59.24 -12.35 26.25
N THR A 80 -60.05 -11.79 25.35
CA THR A 80 -61.52 -11.79 25.48
C THR A 80 -62.07 -13.21 25.49
N ALA A 81 -61.61 -14.08 24.59
CA ALA A 81 -62.03 -15.47 24.52
C ALA A 81 -61.59 -16.27 25.76
N GLY A 82 -60.36 -16.04 26.25
CA GLY A 82 -59.83 -16.64 27.47
C GLY A 82 -60.62 -16.23 28.72
N GLU A 83 -60.95 -14.93 28.85
CA GLU A 83 -61.80 -14.43 29.93
C GLU A 83 -63.20 -15.05 29.89
N LEU A 84 -63.85 -15.07 28.73
CA LEU A 84 -65.17 -15.68 28.54
C LEU A 84 -65.16 -17.15 28.94
N ARG A 85 -64.10 -17.88 28.58
CA ARG A 85 -63.94 -19.29 28.94
C ARG A 85 -63.65 -19.49 30.43
N ALA A 86 -62.93 -18.58 31.08
CA ALA A 86 -62.57 -18.65 32.50
C ALA A 86 -63.74 -18.32 33.45
N ARG A 87 -64.70 -17.50 33.00
CA ARG A 87 -65.87 -17.07 33.79
C ARG A 87 -66.82 -18.22 34.19
N GLN A 88 -66.83 -19.35 33.47
CA GLN A 88 -67.75 -20.47 33.73
C GLN A 88 -67.04 -21.83 33.66
N SER A 89 -67.10 -22.63 34.74
CA SER A 89 -66.49 -23.99 34.75
C SER A 89 -67.24 -25.00 33.87
N LYS A 90 -68.52 -24.73 33.59
CA LYS A 90 -69.37 -25.40 32.60
C LYS A 90 -70.05 -24.31 31.75
N PRO A 91 -69.49 -23.97 30.57
CA PRO A 91 -70.06 -22.95 29.71
C PRO A 91 -71.45 -23.38 29.22
N ALA A 92 -72.40 -22.44 29.19
CA ALA A 92 -73.69 -22.66 28.56
C ALA A 92 -73.55 -22.70 27.02
N ASP A 93 -74.53 -23.28 26.34
CA ASP A 93 -74.56 -23.43 24.87
C ASP A 93 -74.50 -22.08 24.12
N ALA A 94 -75.01 -21.01 24.74
CA ALA A 94 -74.87 -19.64 24.25
C ALA A 94 -73.42 -19.14 24.31
N THR A 95 -72.72 -19.42 25.40
CA THR A 95 -71.29 -19.09 25.59
C THR A 95 -70.41 -19.89 24.62
N LEU A 96 -70.72 -21.16 24.37
CA LEU A 96 -69.99 -21.98 23.39
C LEU A 96 -70.15 -21.43 21.96
N ARG A 97 -71.35 -20.97 21.58
CA ARG A 97 -71.57 -20.30 20.29
C ARG A 97 -70.79 -18.98 20.17
N GLU A 98 -70.76 -18.19 21.22
CA GLU A 98 -69.98 -16.94 21.25
C GLU A 98 -68.47 -17.21 21.14
N LEU A 99 -67.96 -18.22 21.86
CA LEU A 99 -66.57 -18.65 21.76
C LEU A 99 -66.23 -19.20 20.37
N SER A 100 -67.09 -20.02 19.76
CA SER A 100 -66.87 -20.49 18.39
C SER A 100 -66.87 -19.35 17.38
N ALA A 101 -67.76 -18.36 17.53
CA ALA A 101 -67.76 -17.17 16.67
C ALA A 101 -66.49 -16.32 16.84
N LEU A 102 -65.96 -16.22 18.06
CA LEU A 102 -64.72 -15.50 18.33
C LEU A 102 -63.50 -16.20 17.73
N LEU A 103 -63.43 -17.53 17.85
CA LEU A 103 -62.26 -18.33 17.47
C LEU A 103 -62.22 -18.70 15.98
N GLU A 104 -63.35 -19.05 15.38
CA GLU A 104 -63.43 -19.47 13.97
C GLU A 104 -63.99 -18.37 13.05
N GLY A 105 -64.67 -17.37 13.62
CA GLY A 105 -65.31 -16.28 12.88
C GLY A 105 -64.43 -15.04 12.70
N PRO A 106 -64.91 -14.04 11.94
CA PRO A 106 -64.22 -12.78 11.71
C PRO A 106 -64.27 -11.88 12.96
N SER A 107 -63.20 -11.92 13.75
CA SER A 107 -63.13 -11.32 15.09
C SER A 107 -61.99 -10.32 15.27
N VAL A 108 -60.94 -10.39 14.45
CA VAL A 108 -59.82 -9.46 14.50
C VAL A 108 -60.16 -8.21 13.69
N GLU A 109 -60.15 -7.05 14.33
CA GLU A 109 -60.39 -5.78 13.65
C GLU A 109 -59.14 -5.33 12.89
N LEU A 110 -59.28 -5.17 11.58
CA LEU A 110 -58.20 -4.69 10.72
C LEU A 110 -58.03 -3.17 10.88
N PRO A 111 -56.78 -2.68 10.99
CA PRO A 111 -56.49 -1.25 10.97
C PRO A 111 -57.01 -0.59 9.69
N LEU A 112 -57.62 0.60 9.83
CA LEU A 112 -58.21 1.39 8.74
C LEU A 112 -57.31 1.56 7.51
N ASP A 113 -55.99 1.64 7.73
CA ASP A 113 -54.96 1.87 6.72
C ASP A 113 -54.91 0.75 5.65
N GLU A 114 -55.35 -0.47 5.99
CA GLU A 114 -55.42 -1.60 5.05
C GLU A 114 -56.71 -1.70 4.24
N ILE A 115 -57.76 -0.94 4.60
CA ILE A 115 -59.02 -0.98 3.87
C ILE A 115 -58.84 -0.20 2.55
N PRO A 116 -59.00 -0.83 1.37
CA PRO A 116 -58.94 -0.14 0.08
C PRO A 116 -59.87 1.06 0.06
N LEU A 117 -59.45 2.17 -0.54
CA LEU A 117 -60.20 3.44 -0.50
C LEU A 117 -61.61 3.26 -1.08
N GLU A 118 -61.78 2.37 -2.06
CA GLU A 118 -63.06 2.05 -2.70
C GLU A 118 -64.05 1.35 -1.75
N LYS A 119 -63.54 0.71 -0.70
CA LYS A 119 -64.32 0.05 0.36
C LYS A 119 -64.56 0.96 1.56
N ARG A 120 -63.88 2.11 1.66
CA ARG A 120 -64.11 3.11 2.71
C ARG A 120 -65.35 3.92 2.36
N THR A 121 -66.39 3.85 3.19
CA THR A 121 -67.63 4.61 3.00
C THR A 121 -67.76 5.68 4.09
N LEU A 122 -68.30 6.85 3.74
CA LEU A 122 -68.48 7.99 4.67
C LEU A 122 -69.34 7.68 5.91
N LEU A 123 -70.14 6.61 5.86
CA LEU A 123 -71.07 6.18 6.92
C LEU A 123 -71.07 4.65 7.16
N GLY A 124 -70.17 3.88 6.55
CA GLY A 124 -70.11 2.42 6.77
C GLY A 124 -69.19 2.02 7.92
N PRO A 125 -69.14 0.72 8.25
CA PRO A 125 -68.33 0.24 9.35
C PRO A 125 -66.86 0.64 9.13
N THR A 126 -66.27 1.27 10.15
CA THR A 126 -64.90 1.78 10.15
C THR A 126 -63.85 0.70 10.38
N SER A 127 -64.23 -0.58 10.41
CA SER A 127 -63.33 -1.71 10.57
C SER A 127 -63.81 -2.90 9.73
N GLU A 128 -62.90 -3.50 8.96
CA GLU A 128 -63.10 -4.81 8.34
C GLU A 128 -62.60 -5.86 9.34
N ARG A 129 -63.33 -6.97 9.50
CA ARG A 129 -62.94 -8.04 10.44
C ARG A 129 -62.44 -9.26 9.67
N CYS A 130 -61.33 -9.83 10.12
CA CYS A 130 -60.80 -11.09 9.60
C CYS A 130 -60.76 -12.16 10.69
N THR A 131 -60.62 -13.42 10.26
CA THR A 131 -60.41 -14.54 11.18
C THR A 131 -59.02 -14.45 11.81
N LEU A 132 -58.81 -15.16 12.91
CA LEU A 132 -57.49 -15.26 13.57
C LEU A 132 -56.43 -15.81 12.61
N ASP A 133 -56.76 -16.86 11.85
CA ASP A 133 -55.86 -17.44 10.84
C ASP A 133 -55.48 -16.43 9.74
N ALA A 134 -56.46 -15.67 9.23
CA ALA A 134 -56.19 -14.64 8.22
C ALA A 134 -55.33 -13.49 8.77
N ALA A 135 -55.46 -13.16 10.07
CA ALA A 135 -54.57 -12.21 10.71
C ALA A 135 -53.14 -12.74 10.78
N VAL A 136 -52.96 -14.01 11.17
CA VAL A 136 -51.63 -14.67 11.20
C VAL A 136 -51.00 -14.72 9.81
N GLU A 137 -51.75 -15.06 8.76
CA GLU A 137 -51.25 -15.09 7.38
C GLU A 137 -50.77 -13.71 6.91
N ARG A 138 -51.53 -12.64 7.22
CA ARG A 138 -51.14 -11.26 6.94
C ARG A 138 -49.91 -10.85 7.73
N MET A 139 -49.88 -11.11 9.05
CA MET A 139 -48.73 -10.84 9.90
C MET A 139 -47.46 -11.56 9.38
N THR A 140 -47.60 -12.82 8.96
CA THR A 140 -46.49 -13.62 8.39
C THR A 140 -45.96 -13.00 7.11
N THR A 141 -46.85 -12.52 6.23
CA THR A 141 -46.46 -11.85 4.97
C THR A 141 -45.70 -10.55 5.26
N VAL A 142 -46.25 -9.69 6.13
CA VAL A 142 -45.62 -8.42 6.51
C VAL A 142 -44.27 -8.64 7.19
N TYR A 143 -44.19 -9.63 8.10
CA TYR A 143 -42.96 -10.02 8.76
C TYR A 143 -41.89 -10.46 7.74
N GLY A 144 -42.27 -11.28 6.76
CA GLY A 144 -41.41 -11.74 5.67
C GLY A 144 -40.78 -10.59 4.87
N GLU A 145 -41.58 -9.61 4.47
CA GLU A 145 -41.08 -8.43 3.74
C GLU A 145 -40.08 -7.60 4.55
N VAL A 146 -40.32 -7.43 5.86
CA VAL A 146 -39.44 -6.66 6.75
C VAL A 146 -38.13 -7.41 7.00
N ILE A 147 -38.18 -8.71 7.31
CA ILE A 147 -36.97 -9.49 7.56
C ILE A 147 -36.11 -9.62 6.30
N ASP A 148 -36.72 -9.75 5.12
CA ASP A 148 -36.00 -9.79 3.84
C ASP A 148 -35.23 -8.48 3.61
N LEU A 149 -35.86 -7.32 3.86
CA LEU A 149 -35.20 -6.03 3.74
C LEU A 149 -34.04 -5.90 4.74
N VAL A 150 -34.31 -6.16 6.01
CA VAL A 150 -33.33 -6.03 7.10
C VAL A 150 -32.13 -6.94 6.86
N SER A 151 -32.39 -8.17 6.38
CA SER A 151 -31.34 -9.14 6.00
C SER A 151 -30.55 -8.66 4.79
N ALA A 152 -31.21 -8.10 3.77
CA ALA A 152 -30.54 -7.56 2.59
C ALA A 152 -29.63 -6.37 2.93
N VAL A 153 -30.06 -5.48 3.83
CA VAL A 153 -29.23 -4.36 4.30
C VAL A 153 -28.03 -4.88 5.11
N ASN A 154 -28.25 -5.82 6.04
CA ASN A 154 -27.17 -6.42 6.82
C ASN A 154 -26.12 -7.08 5.92
N ALA A 155 -26.56 -7.92 4.98
CA ALA A 155 -25.68 -8.59 4.02
C ALA A 155 -24.92 -7.62 3.12
N ALA A 156 -25.53 -6.47 2.76
CA ALA A 156 -24.86 -5.43 2.00
C ALA A 156 -23.73 -4.79 2.81
N TRP A 157 -23.97 -4.44 4.08
CA TRP A 157 -22.93 -3.90 4.95
C TRP A 157 -21.80 -4.89 5.23
N GLU A 158 -22.11 -6.16 5.49
CA GLU A 158 -21.09 -7.20 5.68
C GLU A 158 -20.15 -7.33 4.47
N GLN A 159 -20.67 -7.17 3.26
CA GLN A 159 -19.88 -7.21 2.04
C GLN A 159 -19.09 -5.92 1.76
N LEU A 160 -19.57 -4.75 2.22
CA LEU A 160 -19.02 -3.44 1.85
C LEU A 160 -18.09 -2.83 2.91
N LEU A 161 -18.34 -3.07 4.20
CA LEU A 161 -17.59 -2.42 5.28
C LEU A 161 -16.13 -2.92 5.34
N GLY A 162 -15.90 -4.23 5.18
CA GLY A 162 -14.55 -4.79 5.16
C GLY A 162 -13.67 -4.17 4.06
N PRO A 163 -14.07 -4.23 2.78
CA PRO A 163 -13.31 -3.59 1.69
C PRO A 163 -13.13 -2.07 1.85
N LEU A 164 -14.11 -1.39 2.45
CA LEU A 164 -14.00 0.05 2.73
C LEU A 164 -12.93 0.32 3.80
N ASP A 165 -12.94 -0.43 4.90
CA ASP A 165 -11.97 -0.27 5.99
C ASP A 165 -10.55 -0.57 5.51
N GLU A 166 -10.37 -1.61 4.69
CA GLU A 166 -9.08 -1.92 4.05
C GLU A 166 -8.57 -0.75 3.18
N ALA A 167 -9.46 -0.15 2.37
CA ALA A 167 -9.10 0.97 1.52
C ALA A 167 -8.81 2.25 2.33
N GLU A 168 -9.59 2.53 3.38
CA GLU A 168 -9.38 3.67 4.28
C GLU A 168 -8.07 3.54 5.08
N GLU A 169 -7.71 2.33 5.54
CA GLU A 169 -6.40 2.08 6.16
C GLU A 169 -5.27 2.26 5.14
N GLY A 170 -5.39 1.66 3.95
CA GLY A 170 -4.40 1.82 2.89
C GLY A 170 -4.13 3.29 2.53
N TRP A 171 -5.18 4.11 2.49
CA TRP A 171 -5.04 5.56 2.29
C TRP A 171 -4.31 6.23 3.47
N ARG A 172 -4.66 5.90 4.72
CA ARG A 172 -3.99 6.45 5.92
C ARG A 172 -2.50 6.08 5.96
N GLU A 173 -2.14 4.86 5.58
CA GLU A 173 -0.75 4.44 5.45
C GLU A 173 -0.01 5.22 4.36
N GLY A 174 -0.63 5.39 3.18
CA GLY A 174 -0.09 6.22 2.10
C GLY A 174 0.14 7.67 2.52
N ALA A 175 -0.79 8.26 3.27
CA ALA A 175 -0.69 9.63 3.76
C ALA A 175 0.46 9.81 4.75
N ARG A 176 0.65 8.86 5.68
CA ARG A 176 1.81 8.87 6.60
C ARG A 176 3.14 8.78 5.85
N LEU A 177 3.20 7.98 4.78
CA LEU A 177 4.40 7.82 3.97
C LEU A 177 4.71 9.08 3.13
N ALA A 178 3.69 9.68 2.52
CA ALA A 178 3.84 10.95 1.81
C ALA A 178 4.28 12.09 2.75
N GLN A 179 3.75 12.11 3.97
CA GLN A 179 4.17 13.07 5.01
C GLN A 179 5.61 12.84 5.45
N SER A 180 6.03 11.59 5.65
CA SER A 180 7.40 11.31 6.06
C SER A 180 8.39 11.78 5.01
N LEU A 181 8.06 11.68 3.72
CA LEU A 181 8.86 12.14 2.60
C LEU A 181 8.91 13.66 2.40
N GLU A 182 8.16 14.43 3.20
CA GLU A 182 8.07 15.90 3.09
C GLU A 182 7.63 16.37 1.68
N THR A 183 7.08 15.47 0.86
CA THR A 183 6.63 15.70 -0.53
C THR A 183 5.44 16.66 -0.65
N GLY A 184 4.99 17.26 0.45
CA GLY A 184 3.79 18.09 0.47
C GLY A 184 2.51 17.29 0.20
N ARG A 185 1.49 17.95 -0.38
CA ARG A 185 0.24 17.29 -0.76
C ARG A 185 0.43 16.51 -2.06
N ASP A 186 0.28 15.20 -2.00
CA ASP A 186 0.21 14.35 -3.18
C ASP A 186 -1.20 14.47 -3.80
N ALA A 187 -1.28 15.05 -4.99
CA ALA A 187 -2.55 15.34 -5.65
C ALA A 187 -3.37 14.09 -5.97
N GLU A 188 -2.70 12.97 -6.25
CA GLU A 188 -3.33 11.69 -6.56
C GLU A 188 -3.86 11.04 -5.28
N LEU A 189 -3.07 11.05 -4.21
CA LEU A 189 -3.51 10.58 -2.91
C LEU A 189 -4.69 11.41 -2.36
N ASP A 190 -4.66 12.73 -2.56
CA ASP A 190 -5.76 13.64 -2.21
C ASP A 190 -7.02 13.35 -3.03
N ARG A 191 -6.87 13.03 -4.33
CA ARG A 191 -7.98 12.63 -5.22
C ARG A 191 -8.61 11.34 -4.72
N ILE A 192 -7.80 10.32 -4.48
CA ILE A 192 -8.26 9.02 -3.99
C ILE A 192 -8.94 9.17 -2.63
N GLY A 193 -8.40 9.98 -1.71
CA GLY A 193 -9.01 10.24 -0.41
C GLY A 193 -10.42 10.83 -0.51
N ARG A 194 -10.64 11.77 -1.45
CA ARG A 194 -11.99 12.32 -1.71
C ARG A 194 -12.94 11.27 -2.27
N GLU A 195 -12.46 10.42 -3.18
CA GLU A 195 -13.26 9.35 -3.77
C GLU A 195 -13.65 8.29 -2.74
N LEU A 196 -12.72 7.90 -1.87
CA LEU A 196 -12.97 6.99 -0.76
C LEU A 196 -13.94 7.59 0.25
N ALA A 197 -13.81 8.87 0.62
CA ALA A 197 -14.75 9.54 1.51
C ALA A 197 -16.17 9.55 0.91
N ALA A 198 -16.30 9.83 -0.39
CA ALA A 198 -17.59 9.81 -1.08
C ALA A 198 -18.18 8.39 -1.14
N ALA A 199 -17.36 7.38 -1.47
CA ALA A 199 -17.79 5.98 -1.50
C ALA A 199 -18.20 5.48 -0.10
N GLY A 200 -17.40 5.78 0.92
CA GLY A 200 -17.66 5.42 2.30
C GLY A 200 -18.94 6.07 2.86
N GLN A 201 -19.26 7.30 2.43
CA GLN A 201 -20.54 7.92 2.77
C GLN A 201 -21.72 7.13 2.19
N ILE A 202 -21.64 6.66 0.94
CA ILE A 202 -22.68 5.84 0.32
C ILE A 202 -22.79 4.49 1.02
N VAL A 203 -21.68 3.80 1.27
CA VAL A 203 -21.67 2.51 1.99
C VAL A 203 -22.35 2.63 3.36
N ARG A 204 -22.06 3.68 4.13
CA ARG A 204 -22.59 3.87 5.49
C ARG A 204 -24.04 4.34 5.53
N THR A 205 -24.54 4.99 4.49
CA THR A 205 -25.90 5.61 4.51
C THR A 205 -26.89 5.04 3.51
N ASP A 206 -26.43 4.49 2.39
CA ASP A 206 -27.25 3.88 1.35
C ASP A 206 -26.59 2.63 0.74
N PRO A 207 -26.35 1.57 1.55
CA PRO A 207 -25.70 0.35 1.08
C PRO A 207 -26.48 -0.37 -0.04
N LEU A 208 -27.82 -0.31 -0.02
CA LEU A 208 -28.64 -0.98 -1.05
C LEU A 208 -28.49 -0.33 -2.43
N ALA A 209 -28.02 0.92 -2.54
CA ALA A 209 -27.71 1.53 -3.83
C ALA A 209 -26.55 0.83 -4.56
N LEU A 210 -25.72 0.08 -3.82
CA LEU A 210 -24.58 -0.67 -4.34
C LEU A 210 -24.90 -2.16 -4.53
N VAL A 211 -26.11 -2.62 -4.22
CA VAL A 211 -26.48 -4.03 -4.38
C VAL A 211 -27.17 -4.27 -5.71
N ARG A 212 -26.71 -5.28 -6.44
CA ARG A 212 -27.38 -5.82 -7.64
C ARG A 212 -27.47 -7.33 -7.53
N ASP A 213 -28.67 -7.88 -7.74
CA ASP A 213 -28.92 -9.32 -7.68
C ASP A 213 -28.39 -9.99 -6.38
N GLY A 214 -28.51 -9.31 -5.24
CA GLY A 214 -28.07 -9.80 -3.93
C GLY A 214 -26.56 -9.69 -3.66
N ARG A 215 -25.77 -9.16 -4.59
CA ARG A 215 -24.33 -8.93 -4.43
C ARG A 215 -24.01 -7.46 -4.38
N ALA A 216 -23.14 -7.08 -3.45
CA ALA A 216 -22.63 -5.71 -3.37
C ALA A 216 -21.58 -5.47 -4.46
N ASP A 217 -21.71 -4.35 -5.18
CA ASP A 217 -20.74 -3.87 -6.16
C ASP A 217 -19.57 -3.18 -5.44
N THR A 218 -18.45 -3.89 -5.31
CA THR A 218 -17.21 -3.39 -4.70
C THR A 218 -16.27 -2.73 -5.71
N SER A 219 -16.63 -2.67 -7.00
CA SER A 219 -15.71 -2.27 -8.09
C SER A 219 -15.03 -0.93 -7.86
N ARG A 220 -15.75 0.06 -7.30
CA ARG A 220 -15.18 1.37 -6.97
C ARG A 220 -14.16 1.32 -5.84
N LEU A 221 -14.41 0.51 -4.81
CA LEU A 221 -13.48 0.31 -3.70
C LEU A 221 -12.24 -0.45 -4.18
N ASP A 222 -12.44 -1.48 -5.00
CA ASP A 222 -11.36 -2.25 -5.63
C ASP A 222 -10.47 -1.38 -6.51
N GLN A 223 -11.08 -0.50 -7.33
CA GLN A 223 -10.34 0.43 -8.16
C GLN A 223 -9.55 1.44 -7.32
N ALA A 224 -10.16 2.01 -6.28
CA ALA A 224 -9.48 2.93 -5.38
C ALA A 224 -8.29 2.26 -4.68
N ARG A 225 -8.43 1.00 -4.23
CA ARG A 225 -7.35 0.20 -3.65
C ARG A 225 -6.23 -0.05 -4.66
N ALA A 226 -6.56 -0.44 -5.88
CA ALA A 226 -5.55 -0.66 -6.93
C ALA A 226 -4.76 0.62 -7.26
N ASP A 227 -5.41 1.78 -7.23
CA ASP A 227 -4.74 3.07 -7.44
C ASP A 227 -3.91 3.49 -6.21
N LEU A 228 -4.39 3.23 -4.99
CA LEU A 228 -3.60 3.40 -3.75
C LEU A 228 -2.33 2.57 -3.78
N ASP A 229 -2.41 1.30 -4.19
CA ASP A 229 -1.25 0.41 -4.21
C ASP A 229 -0.15 0.92 -5.15
N LYS A 230 -0.52 1.51 -6.30
CA LYS A 230 0.44 2.15 -7.22
C LYS A 230 1.11 3.36 -6.58
N VAL A 231 0.32 4.26 -5.97
CA VAL A 231 0.85 5.46 -5.30
C VAL A 231 1.76 5.06 -4.15
N ARG A 232 1.33 4.12 -3.31
CA ARG A 232 2.13 3.59 -2.19
C ARG A 232 3.42 2.95 -2.65
N ALA A 233 3.41 2.20 -3.75
CA ALA A 233 4.63 1.62 -4.31
C ALA A 233 5.62 2.71 -4.74
N GLY A 234 5.15 3.77 -5.40
CA GLY A 234 5.96 4.93 -5.78
C GLY A 234 6.54 5.67 -4.57
N LEU A 235 5.72 5.93 -3.56
CA LEU A 235 6.15 6.55 -2.30
C LEU A 235 7.15 5.67 -1.54
N ALA A 236 6.94 4.35 -1.50
CA ALA A 236 7.85 3.43 -0.81
C ALA A 236 9.23 3.41 -1.48
N GLU A 237 9.27 3.48 -2.80
CA GLU A 237 10.54 3.58 -3.54
C GLU A 237 11.24 4.91 -3.28
N ALA A 238 10.51 6.03 -3.30
CA ALA A 238 11.06 7.33 -2.92
C ALA A 238 11.63 7.33 -1.49
N ALA A 239 10.95 6.67 -0.54
CA ALA A 239 11.43 6.54 0.83
C ALA A 239 12.73 5.75 0.93
N ARG A 240 12.87 4.65 0.17
CA ARG A 240 14.13 3.88 0.08
C ARG A 240 15.27 4.68 -0.51
N VAL A 241 14.99 5.50 -1.55
CA VAL A 241 15.99 6.38 -2.16
C VAL A 241 16.48 7.40 -1.13
N ARG A 242 15.56 8.03 -0.37
CA ARG A 242 15.89 8.98 0.69
C ARG A 242 16.71 8.35 1.81
N GLU A 243 16.31 7.18 2.31
CA GLU A 243 17.02 6.50 3.41
C GLU A 243 18.48 6.22 3.06
N ARG A 244 18.77 5.91 1.79
CA ARG A 244 20.12 5.63 1.31
C ARG A 244 20.89 6.88 0.85
N TYR A 245 20.22 8.03 0.70
CA TYR A 245 20.82 9.24 0.14
C TYR A 245 22.02 9.73 0.94
N GLU A 246 21.85 9.91 2.25
CA GLU A 246 22.91 10.41 3.15
C GLU A 246 24.15 9.50 3.10
N GLN A 247 23.93 8.18 3.12
CA GLN A 247 25.01 7.20 3.02
C GLN A 247 25.75 7.31 1.68
N ARG A 248 25.02 7.46 0.56
CA ARG A 248 25.62 7.57 -0.78
C ARG A 248 26.37 8.88 -0.96
N VAL A 249 25.83 10.01 -0.51
CA VAL A 249 26.51 11.31 -0.55
C VAL A 249 27.80 11.28 0.28
N ALA A 250 27.78 10.69 1.48
CA ALA A 250 28.98 10.51 2.29
C ALA A 250 30.04 9.63 1.60
N ALA A 251 29.61 8.57 0.90
CA ALA A 251 30.50 7.72 0.12
C ALA A 251 31.11 8.46 -1.10
N ILE A 252 30.34 9.30 -1.79
CA ILE A 252 30.84 10.18 -2.85
C ILE A 252 31.86 11.17 -2.28
N GLY A 253 31.58 11.82 -1.15
CA GLY A 253 32.50 12.74 -0.48
C GLY A 253 33.83 12.06 -0.12
N THR A 254 33.77 10.82 0.40
CA THR A 254 34.96 10.00 0.67
C THR A 254 35.74 9.69 -0.61
N SER A 255 35.03 9.41 -1.71
CA SER A 255 35.65 9.10 -3.01
C SER A 255 36.31 10.34 -3.65
N LEU A 256 35.71 11.51 -3.49
CA LEU A 256 36.32 12.79 -3.90
C LEU A 256 37.58 13.10 -3.09
N ALA A 257 37.58 12.89 -1.78
CA ALA A 257 38.78 13.05 -0.95
C ALA A 257 39.91 12.09 -1.40
N ARG A 258 39.57 10.86 -1.81
CA ARG A 258 40.53 9.92 -2.40
C ARG A 258 41.06 10.43 -3.75
N LEU A 259 40.19 10.98 -4.61
CA LEU A 259 40.59 11.56 -5.89
C LEU A 259 41.58 12.71 -5.71
N ASP A 260 41.31 13.63 -4.77
CA ASP A 260 42.22 14.72 -4.40
C ASP A 260 43.61 14.19 -4.03
N ALA A 261 43.68 13.20 -3.13
CA ALA A 261 44.94 12.63 -2.70
C ALA A 261 45.75 12.02 -3.86
N VAL A 262 45.09 11.28 -4.76
CA VAL A 262 45.74 10.69 -5.95
C VAL A 262 46.24 11.79 -6.90
N LEU A 263 45.48 12.88 -7.07
CA LEU A 263 45.89 14.01 -7.91
C LEU A 263 47.07 14.77 -7.30
N ASP A 264 47.10 14.96 -5.98
CA ASP A 264 48.21 15.61 -5.29
C ASP A 264 49.51 14.80 -5.40
N GLU A 265 49.42 13.48 -5.25
CA GLU A 265 50.54 12.56 -5.53
C GLU A 265 51.00 12.69 -6.98
N ALA A 266 50.06 12.68 -7.94
CA ALA A 266 50.36 12.80 -9.36
C ALA A 266 51.04 14.14 -9.70
N ARG A 267 50.56 15.26 -9.16
CA ARG A 267 51.14 16.59 -9.34
C ARG A 267 52.53 16.69 -8.71
N THR A 268 52.74 16.08 -7.55
CA THR A 268 54.05 16.03 -6.89
C THR A 268 55.06 15.23 -7.72
N ALA A 269 54.65 14.06 -8.23
CA ALA A 269 55.46 13.26 -9.14
C ALA A 269 55.74 14.02 -10.44
N TYR A 270 54.74 14.71 -11.00
CA TYR A 270 54.87 15.50 -12.22
C TYR A 270 55.92 16.61 -12.08
N ARG A 271 55.83 17.43 -11.03
CA ARG A 271 56.83 18.48 -10.74
C ARG A 271 58.23 17.89 -10.59
N THR A 272 58.34 16.73 -9.95
CA THR A 272 59.62 16.03 -9.78
C THR A 272 60.19 15.53 -11.11
N VAL A 273 59.35 14.94 -11.96
CA VAL A 273 59.72 14.47 -13.30
C VAL A 273 60.16 15.63 -14.19
N GLN A 274 59.43 16.75 -14.19
CA GLN A 274 59.78 17.94 -14.98
C GLN A 274 61.16 18.50 -14.64
N VAL A 275 61.61 18.35 -13.39
CA VAL A 275 62.97 18.75 -12.97
C VAL A 275 64.01 17.68 -13.28
N LYS A 276 63.68 16.40 -13.08
CA LYS A 276 64.67 15.31 -13.08
C LYS A 276 64.84 14.59 -14.41
N ILE A 277 63.88 14.65 -15.32
CA ILE A 277 63.85 13.87 -16.56
C ILE A 277 63.84 14.81 -17.75
N ALA A 278 64.72 14.55 -18.73
CA ALA A 278 64.75 15.32 -19.97
C ALA A 278 63.58 14.87 -20.87
N SER A 279 62.84 15.83 -21.42
CA SER A 279 61.74 15.61 -22.37
C SER A 279 60.77 14.49 -21.94
N PRO A 280 60.12 14.58 -20.77
CA PRO A 280 59.42 13.45 -20.15
C PRO A 280 58.14 13.01 -20.89
N GLY A 281 57.61 13.81 -21.82
CA GLY A 281 56.47 13.43 -22.67
C GLY A 281 55.14 13.20 -21.93
N VAL A 282 55.03 13.67 -20.68
CA VAL A 282 53.83 13.56 -19.84
C VAL A 282 53.19 14.93 -19.65
N ASN A 283 51.85 14.96 -19.59
CA ASN A 283 51.07 16.17 -19.35
C ASN A 283 50.80 16.36 -17.85
N GLU A 284 50.52 17.60 -17.46
CA GLU A 284 50.04 17.89 -16.10
C GLU A 284 48.70 17.17 -15.84
N PRO A 285 48.53 16.52 -14.68
CA PRO A 285 47.26 15.88 -14.32
C PRO A 285 46.10 16.87 -14.33
N HIS A 286 45.05 16.58 -15.10
CA HIS A 286 43.80 17.35 -15.10
C HIS A 286 43.08 17.25 -13.75
N ASP A 287 42.49 18.36 -13.28
CA ASP A 287 41.76 18.44 -12.01
C ASP A 287 40.24 18.57 -12.21
N PRO A 288 39.48 17.46 -12.17
CA PRO A 288 38.02 17.51 -12.25
C PRO A 288 37.35 17.82 -10.90
N VAL A 289 38.08 17.90 -9.78
CA VAL A 289 37.48 17.92 -8.44
C VAL A 289 36.54 19.12 -8.22
N PRO A 290 36.87 20.37 -8.63
CA PRO A 290 35.97 21.51 -8.42
C PRO A 290 34.60 21.29 -9.05
N VAL A 291 34.55 20.83 -10.30
CA VAL A 291 33.31 20.55 -11.03
C VAL A 291 32.51 19.42 -10.37
N LEU A 292 33.19 18.37 -9.91
CA LEU A 292 32.51 17.25 -9.23
C LEU A 292 31.96 17.65 -7.87
N ARG A 293 32.60 18.58 -7.15
CA ARG A 293 32.07 19.15 -5.90
C ARG A 293 30.84 20.03 -6.15
N GLU A 294 30.87 20.90 -7.17
CA GLU A 294 29.68 21.68 -7.56
C GLU A 294 28.49 20.78 -7.92
N ARG A 295 28.76 19.66 -8.61
CA ARG A 295 27.73 18.66 -8.92
C ARG A 295 27.20 17.96 -7.66
N LEU A 296 28.05 17.67 -6.67
CA LEU A 296 27.62 17.13 -5.38
C LEU A 296 26.71 18.12 -4.64
N ASP A 297 27.06 19.41 -4.63
CA ASP A 297 26.25 20.48 -4.02
C ASP A 297 24.89 20.63 -4.72
N ALA A 298 24.84 20.47 -6.05
CA ALA A 298 23.59 20.48 -6.82
C ALA A 298 22.63 19.34 -6.41
N LEU A 299 23.14 18.18 -5.97
CA LEU A 299 22.31 17.09 -5.44
C LEU A 299 21.61 17.51 -4.14
N ALA A 300 22.22 18.34 -3.30
CA ALA A 300 21.60 18.83 -2.07
C ALA A 300 20.39 19.75 -2.38
N ALA A 301 20.46 20.55 -3.45
CA ALA A 301 19.33 21.35 -3.91
C ALA A 301 18.17 20.47 -4.42
N LEU A 302 18.47 19.40 -5.16
CA LEU A 302 17.47 18.42 -5.60
C LEU A 302 16.81 17.72 -4.41
N HIS A 303 17.59 17.32 -3.40
CA HIS A 303 17.10 16.75 -2.15
C HIS A 303 16.15 17.71 -1.41
N GLY A 304 16.54 18.99 -1.24
CA GLY A 304 15.70 20.00 -0.60
C GLY A 304 14.40 20.31 -1.35
N SER A 305 14.32 20.01 -2.65
CA SER A 305 13.12 20.18 -3.48
C SER A 305 12.24 18.93 -3.59
N GLY A 306 12.62 17.80 -2.97
CA GLY A 306 11.86 16.55 -3.01
C GLY A 306 11.80 15.85 -4.38
N ARG A 307 12.71 16.18 -5.31
CA ARG A 307 12.77 15.59 -6.66
C ARG A 307 13.49 14.24 -6.66
N TRP A 308 12.90 13.25 -5.99
CA TRP A 308 13.53 11.94 -5.72
C TRP A 308 14.02 11.16 -6.95
N PRO A 309 13.28 11.09 -8.08
CA PRO A 309 13.76 10.35 -9.26
C PRO A 309 15.03 10.97 -9.87
N GLU A 310 15.04 12.28 -10.05
CA GLU A 310 16.19 13.00 -10.61
C GLU A 310 17.39 12.99 -9.67
N LEU A 311 17.14 12.99 -8.36
CA LEU A 311 18.19 12.81 -7.36
C LEU A 311 18.85 11.44 -7.48
N ALA A 312 18.07 10.36 -7.67
CA ALA A 312 18.60 9.01 -7.80
C ALA A 312 19.51 8.87 -9.03
N ASP A 313 19.08 9.40 -10.17
CA ASP A 313 19.87 9.43 -11.41
C ASP A 313 21.14 10.27 -11.25
N GLY A 314 21.02 11.46 -10.64
CA GLY A 314 22.15 12.35 -10.40
C GLY A 314 23.23 11.76 -9.49
N VAL A 315 22.83 11.04 -8.43
CA VAL A 315 23.77 10.34 -7.54
C VAL A 315 24.48 9.21 -8.28
N ALA A 316 23.75 8.40 -9.06
CA ALA A 316 24.34 7.29 -9.81
C ALA A 316 25.35 7.77 -10.87
N ASP A 317 25.02 8.83 -11.61
CA ASP A 317 25.91 9.43 -12.61
C ASP A 317 27.17 10.03 -11.95
N LEU A 318 27.02 10.70 -10.80
CA LEU A 318 28.16 11.27 -10.08
C LEU A 318 29.07 10.17 -9.51
N GLU A 319 28.52 9.11 -8.92
CA GLU A 319 29.30 7.94 -8.45
C GLU A 319 30.15 7.35 -9.59
N SER A 320 29.54 7.12 -10.76
CA SER A 320 30.23 6.59 -11.92
C SER A 320 31.33 7.55 -12.42
N THR A 321 31.02 8.85 -12.47
CA THR A 321 31.98 9.87 -12.92
C THR A 321 33.18 9.97 -11.98
N VAL A 322 32.96 9.96 -10.65
CA VAL A 322 34.04 10.02 -9.66
C VAL A 322 34.92 8.77 -9.73
N ALA A 323 34.33 7.58 -9.88
CA ALA A 323 35.08 6.35 -10.05
C ALA A 323 35.98 6.38 -11.30
N ALA A 324 35.44 6.82 -12.44
CA ALA A 324 36.20 6.98 -13.67
C ALA A 324 37.34 8.00 -13.54
N ALA A 325 37.11 9.10 -12.82
CA ALA A 325 38.13 10.11 -12.54
C ALA A 325 39.26 9.59 -11.65
N ILE A 326 38.95 8.79 -10.62
CA ILE A 326 39.96 8.12 -9.78
C ILE A 326 40.84 7.19 -10.62
N ASP A 327 40.22 6.39 -11.48
CA ASP A 327 40.94 5.46 -12.35
C ASP A 327 41.86 6.22 -13.32
N GLN A 328 41.38 7.32 -13.89
CA GLN A 328 42.20 8.17 -14.78
C GLN A 328 43.36 8.84 -14.04
N ALA A 329 43.10 9.41 -12.86
CA ALA A 329 44.13 10.04 -12.02
C ALA A 329 45.19 9.01 -11.59
N THR A 330 44.76 7.79 -11.23
CA THR A 330 45.66 6.69 -10.86
C THR A 330 46.54 6.27 -12.03
N ARG A 331 45.98 6.13 -13.23
CA ARG A 331 46.76 5.83 -14.45
C ARG A 331 47.78 6.92 -14.74
N ALA A 332 47.39 8.19 -14.66
CA ALA A 332 48.30 9.32 -14.85
C ALA A 332 49.44 9.30 -13.82
N ARG A 333 49.11 9.11 -12.54
CA ARG A 333 50.09 8.99 -11.45
C ARG A 333 51.10 7.88 -11.71
N THR A 334 50.64 6.68 -12.07
CA THR A 334 51.51 5.54 -12.37
C THR A 334 52.43 5.80 -13.56
N LEU A 335 51.90 6.39 -14.65
CA LEU A 335 52.72 6.74 -15.81
C LEU A 335 53.84 7.73 -15.44
N ILE A 336 53.51 8.76 -14.67
CA ILE A 336 54.45 9.81 -14.26
C ILE A 336 55.49 9.25 -13.28
N ALA A 337 55.06 8.55 -12.23
CA ALA A 337 55.94 7.95 -11.24
C ALA A 337 56.88 6.90 -11.86
N GLY A 338 56.38 6.14 -12.84
CA GLY A 338 57.15 5.12 -13.56
C GLY A 338 58.39 5.68 -14.27
N LEU A 339 58.44 6.96 -14.63
CA LEU A 339 59.65 7.58 -15.20
C LEU A 339 60.76 7.73 -14.16
N LEU A 340 60.42 8.04 -12.91
CA LEU A 340 61.37 8.13 -11.81
C LEU A 340 61.84 6.73 -11.40
N GLU A 341 60.92 5.78 -11.30
CA GLU A 341 61.25 4.37 -11.02
C GLU A 341 62.19 3.81 -12.09
N ARG A 342 61.92 4.12 -13.38
CA ARG A 342 62.79 3.72 -14.47
C ARG A 342 64.20 4.31 -14.36
N ARG A 343 64.32 5.56 -13.90
CA ARG A 343 65.63 6.18 -13.64
C ARG A 343 66.40 5.40 -12.57
N ASP A 344 65.73 5.08 -11.45
CA ASP A 344 66.36 4.38 -10.33
C ASP A 344 66.68 2.91 -10.69
N GLU A 345 65.84 2.25 -11.49
CA GLU A 345 66.12 0.93 -12.06
C GLU A 345 67.38 0.95 -12.93
N LEU A 346 67.51 1.93 -13.85
CA LEU A 346 68.69 2.04 -14.72
C LEU A 346 69.97 2.26 -13.91
N ARG A 347 69.91 3.05 -12.82
CA ARG A 347 71.04 3.25 -11.89
C ARG A 347 71.45 1.95 -11.22
N GLY A 348 70.49 1.24 -10.61
CA GLY A 348 70.76 -0.05 -9.95
C GLY A 348 71.30 -1.10 -10.92
N ARG A 349 70.81 -1.11 -12.17
CA ARG A 349 71.34 -2.00 -13.23
C ARG A 349 72.77 -1.65 -13.63
N LEU A 350 73.10 -0.37 -13.76
CA LEU A 350 74.47 0.06 -14.05
C LEU A 350 75.42 -0.40 -12.92
N ASP A 351 75.02 -0.21 -11.66
CA ASP A 351 75.79 -0.66 -10.51
C ASP A 351 75.99 -2.18 -10.51
N ALA A 352 74.93 -2.95 -10.79
CA ALA A 352 75.01 -4.39 -10.88
C ALA A 352 75.94 -4.87 -12.02
N TYR A 353 75.88 -4.22 -13.19
CA TYR A 353 76.76 -4.54 -14.30
C TYR A 353 78.21 -4.17 -14.04
N ARG A 354 78.49 -3.10 -13.30
CA ARG A 354 79.85 -2.77 -12.82
C ARG A 354 80.39 -3.86 -11.91
N VAL A 355 79.61 -4.29 -10.91
CA VAL A 355 80.00 -5.39 -10.01
C VAL A 355 80.25 -6.69 -10.78
N LYS A 356 79.40 -7.02 -11.76
CA LYS A 356 79.58 -8.20 -12.62
C LYS A 356 80.87 -8.12 -13.44
N ALA A 357 81.13 -6.99 -14.09
CA ALA A 357 82.35 -6.79 -14.87
C ALA A 357 83.62 -6.95 -14.01
N ALA A 358 83.61 -6.39 -12.80
CA ALA A 358 84.72 -6.54 -11.86
C ALA A 358 84.95 -7.99 -11.43
N ARG A 359 83.88 -8.73 -11.13
CA ARG A 359 83.96 -10.16 -10.76
C ARG A 359 84.51 -11.04 -11.89
N LEU A 360 84.24 -10.70 -13.15
CA LEU A 360 84.74 -11.41 -14.33
C LEU A 360 86.16 -10.98 -14.75
N GLY A 361 86.80 -10.06 -14.03
CA GLY A 361 88.15 -9.58 -14.33
C GLY A 361 88.22 -8.53 -15.45
N PHE A 362 87.07 -8.01 -15.92
CA PHE A 362 87.00 -7.00 -16.98
C PHE A 362 86.90 -5.56 -16.44
N ALA A 363 87.29 -5.34 -15.18
CA ALA A 363 87.20 -4.02 -14.53
C ALA A 363 87.99 -2.92 -15.26
N GLU A 364 89.11 -3.29 -15.88
CA GLU A 364 90.02 -2.38 -16.57
C GLU A 364 89.75 -2.30 -18.09
N HIS A 365 88.70 -2.97 -18.58
CA HIS A 365 88.39 -2.97 -20.01
C HIS A 365 87.92 -1.58 -20.46
N HIS A 366 88.68 -0.96 -21.38
CA HIS A 366 88.50 0.44 -21.80
C HIS A 366 87.05 0.78 -22.22
N ASP A 367 86.42 -0.07 -23.05
CA ASP A 367 85.05 0.20 -23.51
C ASP A 367 84.00 0.12 -22.41
N LEU A 368 84.18 -0.75 -21.40
CA LEU A 368 83.27 -0.83 -20.27
C LEU A 368 83.43 0.39 -19.36
N ILE A 369 84.67 0.85 -19.11
CA ILE A 369 84.93 2.08 -18.36
C ILE A 369 84.25 3.27 -19.05
N ARG A 370 84.49 3.45 -20.35
CA ARG A 370 83.92 4.55 -21.14
C ARG A 370 82.38 4.54 -21.10
N LEU A 371 81.76 3.38 -21.33
CA LEU A 371 80.29 3.24 -21.31
C LEU A 371 79.73 3.41 -19.89
N HIS A 372 80.47 3.05 -18.84
CA HIS A 372 80.07 3.28 -17.45
C HIS A 372 80.08 4.77 -17.12
N GLU A 373 81.14 5.49 -17.50
CA GLU A 373 81.26 6.94 -17.31
C GLU A 373 80.17 7.69 -18.09
N GLU A 374 79.93 7.30 -19.35
CA GLU A 374 78.87 7.87 -20.19
C GLU A 374 77.48 7.64 -19.59
N ALA A 375 77.17 6.41 -19.15
CA ALA A 375 75.91 6.12 -18.47
C ALA A 375 75.79 6.84 -17.12
N GLY A 376 76.89 6.95 -16.37
CA GLY A 376 76.95 7.69 -15.10
C GLY A 376 76.65 9.18 -15.29
N ALA A 377 77.25 9.80 -16.30
CA ALA A 377 77.02 11.20 -16.66
C ALA A 377 75.54 11.44 -17.03
N LEU A 378 74.90 10.54 -17.77
CA LEU A 378 73.49 10.68 -18.13
C LEU A 378 72.54 10.45 -16.95
N LEU A 379 72.79 9.43 -16.11
CA LEU A 379 71.87 9.02 -15.04
C LEU A 379 71.97 9.86 -13.76
N TRP A 380 73.14 10.45 -13.46
CA TRP A 380 73.34 11.29 -12.26
C TRP A 380 73.23 12.79 -12.53
N THR A 381 73.10 13.20 -13.78
CA THR A 381 72.75 14.58 -14.15
C THR A 381 71.24 14.81 -14.07
N ALA A 382 70.83 16.06 -13.80
CA ALA A 382 69.46 16.51 -13.88
C ALA A 382 69.39 17.70 -14.86
N PRO A 383 68.54 17.65 -15.90
CA PRO A 383 67.61 16.56 -16.26
C PRO A 383 68.32 15.33 -16.88
N CYS A 384 67.82 14.13 -16.55
CA CYS A 384 68.33 12.83 -17.02
C CYS A 384 67.63 12.42 -18.32
N ASP A 385 68.39 12.11 -19.37
CA ASP A 385 67.86 11.54 -20.60
C ASP A 385 67.70 10.02 -20.45
N LEU A 386 66.46 9.57 -20.19
CA LEU A 386 66.14 8.15 -20.01
C LEU A 386 66.32 7.33 -21.29
N GLN A 387 66.06 7.93 -22.46
CA GLN A 387 66.16 7.24 -23.74
C GLN A 387 67.64 6.95 -24.02
N GLN A 388 68.48 7.98 -23.95
CA GLN A 388 69.91 7.83 -24.17
C GLN A 388 70.56 6.94 -23.11
N SER A 389 70.18 7.10 -21.83
CA SER A 389 70.67 6.23 -20.74
C SER A 389 70.37 4.75 -21.00
N THR A 390 69.17 4.44 -21.52
CA THR A 390 68.79 3.06 -21.86
C THR A 390 69.65 2.51 -23.01
N VAL A 391 69.94 3.33 -24.03
CA VAL A 391 70.80 2.96 -25.17
C VAL A 391 72.22 2.66 -24.72
N VAL A 392 72.83 3.54 -23.93
CA VAL A 392 74.21 3.38 -23.43
C VAL A 392 74.31 2.14 -22.52
N LEU A 393 73.34 1.93 -21.64
CA LEU A 393 73.32 0.75 -20.77
C LEU A 393 73.15 -0.56 -21.55
N ALA A 394 72.36 -0.56 -22.63
CA ALA A 394 72.23 -1.72 -23.51
C ALA A 394 73.52 -2.01 -24.30
N GLN A 395 74.27 -0.97 -24.68
CA GLN A 395 75.61 -1.13 -25.26
C GLN A 395 76.58 -1.73 -24.23
N TYR A 396 76.62 -1.21 -23.00
CA TYR A 396 77.43 -1.76 -21.91
C TYR A 396 77.16 -3.26 -21.72
N GLN A 397 75.88 -3.65 -21.63
CA GLN A 397 75.49 -5.05 -21.46
C GLN A 397 75.87 -5.93 -22.65
N ARG A 398 75.89 -5.40 -23.88
CA ARG A 398 76.32 -6.16 -25.07
C ARG A 398 77.83 -6.42 -25.04
N VAL A 399 78.63 -5.40 -24.76
CA VAL A 399 80.10 -5.53 -24.63
C VAL A 399 80.47 -6.48 -23.48
N LEU A 400 79.81 -6.36 -22.32
CA LEU A 400 80.07 -7.27 -21.21
C LEU A 400 79.75 -8.74 -21.57
N ARG A 401 78.70 -8.97 -22.37
CA ARG A 401 78.35 -10.31 -22.82
C ARG A 401 79.31 -10.86 -23.88
N SER A 402 79.76 -10.04 -24.82
CA SER A 402 80.72 -10.47 -25.84
C SER A 402 82.06 -10.89 -25.21
N LEU A 403 82.52 -10.14 -24.20
CA LEU A 403 83.70 -10.48 -23.40
C LEU A 403 83.51 -11.77 -22.58
N GLU A 404 82.31 -11.99 -22.04
CA GLU A 404 81.96 -13.22 -21.30
C GLU A 404 81.92 -14.46 -22.23
N THR A 405 81.49 -14.31 -23.49
CA THR A 405 81.42 -15.40 -24.47
C THR A 405 82.69 -15.56 -25.33
N GLY A 406 83.70 -14.69 -25.16
CA GLY A 406 84.95 -14.71 -25.93
C GLY A 406 84.75 -14.42 -27.42
N THR A 407 83.72 -13.64 -27.76
CA THR A 407 83.38 -13.25 -29.13
C THR A 407 83.78 -11.78 -29.31
N ASP A 408 85.07 -11.52 -29.52
CA ASP A 408 85.55 -10.18 -29.90
C ASP A 408 85.11 -9.81 -31.32
#